data_AF-A0A1X7M943-F1
#
_entry.id   AF-A0A1X7M943-F1
#
_cell.length_a   1.000
_cell.length_b   1.000
_cell.length_c   1.000
_cell.angle_alpha   90.00
_cell.angle_beta   90.00
_cell.angle_gamma   90.00
#
_symmetry.space_group_name_H-M   'P 1'
#
loop_
_entity.id
_entity.type
_entity.pdbx_description
1 polymer ?
#
loop_
_entity_poly.entity_id
_entity_poly.type
_entity_poly.pdbx_seq_one_letter_code
_entity_poly.pdbx_strand_id
1 'polypeptide(L)'
;MKNRKWSYSLLTALLSLVSHAAFAGWSTHVEDDVFTGGQKAMLVDVKSELNGVVFDCSKDHLKVSYIESGDTTDITDGIQAELVFKVDQSKPVKFDALTTTRNNNFFGVKSAENDDSLKLLLSELKAASHHILVGVHYLQSDQKYSYTFDTIGSAKAVNKFVKACEIDLSGISPQKS
;
A
#
# COMPACT_ATOMS: atom_id res chain seq x y z
N MET A 1 1.28 -20.02 64.24
CA MET A 1 1.35 -20.58 62.88
C MET A 1 -0.04 -20.44 62.24
N LYS A 2 -0.23 -19.52 61.28
CA LYS A 2 -1.52 -19.30 60.60
C LYS A 2 -1.26 -19.39 59.09
N ASN A 3 -1.81 -20.42 58.47
CA ASN A 3 -1.49 -20.84 57.11
C ASN A 3 -2.01 -19.84 56.07
N ARG A 4 -1.08 -19.20 55.39
CA ARG A 4 -1.28 -18.31 54.24
C ARG A 4 -1.48 -19.17 52.99
N LYS A 5 -2.72 -19.42 52.60
CA LYS A 5 -3.04 -19.95 51.25
C LYS A 5 -3.37 -18.76 50.37
N TRP A 6 -2.35 -18.29 49.67
CA TRP A 6 -2.42 -17.17 48.75
C TRP A 6 -3.20 -17.59 47.50
N SER A 7 -4.15 -16.74 47.12
CA SER A 7 -4.94 -16.78 45.89
C SER A 7 -4.05 -16.93 44.66
N TYR A 8 -4.01 -18.13 44.06
CA TYR A 8 -3.36 -18.36 42.76
C TYR A 8 -4.37 -18.47 41.60
N SER A 9 -5.68 -18.56 41.89
CA SER A 9 -6.70 -18.75 40.85
C SER A 9 -7.12 -17.48 40.11
N LEU A 10 -6.71 -16.29 40.59
CA LEU A 10 -7.03 -15.01 39.95
C LEU A 10 -5.95 -14.52 38.97
N LEU A 11 -4.73 -15.09 39.00
CA LEU A 11 -3.62 -14.61 38.18
C LEU A 11 -3.57 -15.26 36.78
N THR A 12 -4.15 -16.45 36.61
CA THR A 12 -4.16 -17.16 35.32
C THR A 12 -5.27 -16.71 34.37
N ALA A 13 -6.33 -16.05 34.87
CA ALA A 13 -7.42 -15.54 34.02
C ALA A 13 -7.11 -14.19 33.35
N LEU A 14 -6.09 -13.46 33.81
CA LEU A 14 -5.74 -12.14 33.30
C LEU A 14 -4.80 -12.16 32.08
N LEU A 15 -4.17 -13.30 31.77
CA LEU A 15 -3.22 -13.44 30.66
C LEU A 15 -3.88 -13.76 29.30
N SER A 16 -5.19 -14.00 29.26
CA SER A 16 -5.90 -14.50 28.07
C SER A 16 -6.45 -13.39 27.15
N LEU A 17 -6.20 -12.11 27.45
CA LEU A 17 -6.83 -10.97 26.76
C LEU A 17 -5.90 -10.17 25.84
N VAL A 18 -4.73 -10.70 25.48
CA VAL A 18 -3.94 -10.14 24.38
C VAL A 18 -4.57 -10.55 23.04
N SER A 19 -5.76 -10.02 22.78
CA SER A 19 -6.37 -10.00 21.46
C SER A 19 -5.36 -9.36 20.52
N HIS A 20 -4.82 -10.14 19.59
CA HIS A 20 -4.02 -9.61 18.51
C HIS A 20 -4.93 -8.73 17.67
N ALA A 21 -4.89 -7.41 17.90
CA ALA A 21 -5.47 -6.46 16.97
C ALA A 21 -4.69 -6.63 15.66
N ALA A 22 -5.25 -7.42 14.74
CA ALA A 22 -4.83 -7.43 13.36
C ALA A 22 -5.22 -6.08 12.78
N PHE A 23 -4.35 -5.09 12.95
CA PHE A 23 -4.50 -3.83 12.25
C PHE A 23 -4.26 -4.10 10.77
N ALA A 24 -5.33 -4.13 9.99
CA ALA A 24 -5.25 -3.97 8.55
C ALA A 24 -4.52 -2.65 8.27
N GLY A 25 -3.43 -2.73 7.54
CA GLY A 25 -2.56 -1.61 7.24
C GLY A 25 -1.47 -2.05 6.29
N TRP A 26 -0.58 -1.13 5.95
CA TRP A 26 0.44 -1.36 4.94
C TRP A 26 1.32 -2.57 5.29
N SER A 27 1.50 -3.43 4.30
CA SER A 27 2.30 -4.64 4.40
C SER A 27 3.15 -4.84 3.16
N THR A 28 4.23 -5.61 3.30
CA THR A 28 5.12 -5.91 2.18
C THR A 28 5.43 -7.40 2.11
N HIS A 29 5.15 -7.96 0.94
CA HIS A 29 5.50 -9.32 0.54
C HIS A 29 6.75 -9.26 -0.33
N VAL A 30 7.70 -10.13 -0.06
CA VAL A 30 8.98 -10.20 -0.79
C VAL A 30 9.16 -11.64 -1.22
N GLU A 31 9.55 -11.83 -2.47
CA GLU A 31 9.80 -13.12 -3.08
C GLU A 31 11.10 -13.05 -3.88
N ASP A 32 11.80 -14.18 -3.97
CA ASP A 32 12.95 -14.28 -4.87
C ASP A 32 12.47 -14.25 -6.32
N ASP A 33 13.19 -13.50 -7.16
CA ASP A 33 12.92 -13.39 -8.58
C ASP A 33 13.94 -14.22 -9.37
N VAL A 34 13.47 -15.37 -9.86
CA VAL A 34 14.29 -16.32 -10.63
C VAL A 34 14.76 -15.78 -11.98
N PHE A 35 14.15 -14.71 -12.51
CA PHE A 35 14.50 -14.15 -13.81
C PHE A 35 15.59 -13.09 -13.72
N THR A 36 15.57 -12.27 -12.66
CA THR A 36 16.55 -11.20 -12.46
C THR A 36 17.69 -11.59 -11.52
N GLY A 37 17.54 -12.70 -10.78
CA GLY A 37 18.48 -13.12 -9.74
C GLY A 37 18.44 -12.25 -8.48
N GLY A 38 17.47 -11.32 -8.40
CA GLY A 38 17.21 -10.44 -7.27
C GLY A 38 15.92 -10.80 -6.53
N GLN A 39 15.29 -9.80 -5.92
CA GLN A 39 13.97 -9.95 -5.30
C GLN A 39 12.93 -9.11 -6.03
N LYS A 40 11.68 -9.58 -6.00
CA LYS A 40 10.51 -8.78 -6.30
C LYS A 40 9.72 -8.54 -5.02
N ALA A 41 9.02 -7.42 -4.94
CA ALA A 41 8.22 -7.10 -3.78
C ALA A 41 6.87 -6.49 -4.16
N MET A 42 5.90 -6.73 -3.30
CA MET A 42 4.56 -6.13 -3.35
C MET A 42 4.32 -5.40 -2.04
N LEU A 43 4.15 -4.08 -2.11
CA LEU A 43 3.72 -3.25 -0.98
C LEU A 43 2.23 -2.96 -1.17
N VAL A 44 1.42 -3.28 -0.17
CA VAL A 44 -0.04 -3.23 -0.30
C VAL A 44 -0.69 -2.69 0.97
N ASP A 45 -1.73 -1.89 0.76
CA ASP A 45 -2.77 -1.62 1.75
C ASP A 45 -4.14 -1.90 1.13
N VAL A 46 -4.98 -2.59 1.90
CA VAL A 46 -6.31 -3.03 1.47
C VAL A 46 -7.31 -2.39 2.42
N LYS A 47 -8.10 -1.44 1.90
CA LYS A 47 -9.09 -0.71 2.71
C LYS A 47 -10.31 -1.58 3.01
N SER A 48 -10.68 -2.43 2.06
CA SER A 48 -11.78 -3.38 2.16
C SER A 48 -11.52 -4.54 1.20
N GLU A 49 -12.32 -5.61 1.28
CA GLU A 49 -12.28 -6.67 0.26
C GLU A 49 -12.49 -6.13 -1.17
N LEU A 50 -13.00 -4.89 -1.31
CA LEU A 50 -13.34 -4.28 -2.58
C LEU A 50 -12.23 -3.45 -3.21
N ASN A 51 -11.29 -2.88 -2.44
CA ASN A 51 -10.28 -2.00 -3.02
C ASN A 51 -9.00 -1.82 -2.19
N GLY A 52 -7.92 -1.46 -2.88
CA GLY A 52 -6.59 -1.31 -2.29
C GLY A 52 -5.63 -0.49 -3.13
N VAL A 53 -4.44 -0.25 -2.59
CA VAL A 53 -3.28 0.30 -3.30
C VAL A 53 -2.19 -0.74 -3.30
N VAL A 54 -1.57 -0.97 -4.45
CA VAL A 54 -0.47 -1.91 -4.61
C VAL A 54 0.68 -1.24 -5.33
N PHE A 55 1.86 -1.28 -4.73
CA PHE A 55 3.12 -1.06 -5.42
C PHE A 55 3.73 -2.41 -5.74
N ASP A 56 4.14 -2.60 -6.99
CA ASP A 56 4.91 -3.77 -7.42
C ASP A 56 6.30 -3.31 -7.80
N CYS A 57 7.31 -4.09 -7.42
CA CYS A 57 8.67 -3.90 -7.91
C CYS A 57 9.35 -5.21 -8.30
N SER A 58 10.35 -5.05 -9.16
CA SER A 58 11.49 -5.95 -9.32
C SER A 58 12.72 -5.08 -9.59
N LYS A 59 13.85 -5.68 -9.97
CA LYS A 59 15.09 -4.94 -10.29
C LYS A 59 14.89 -3.79 -11.28
N ASP A 60 14.08 -4.01 -12.32
CA ASP A 60 13.93 -3.08 -13.45
C ASP A 60 12.51 -2.50 -13.57
N HIS A 61 11.64 -2.77 -12.60
CA HIS A 61 10.24 -2.37 -12.66
C HIS A 61 9.79 -1.79 -11.32
N LEU A 62 9.10 -0.67 -11.37
CA LEU A 62 8.41 -0.06 -10.25
C LEU A 62 7.14 0.59 -10.78
N LYS A 63 6.01 0.31 -10.14
CA LYS A 63 4.72 0.90 -10.46
C LYS A 63 3.82 0.95 -9.25
N VAL A 64 2.80 1.79 -9.33
CA VAL A 64 1.68 1.79 -8.38
C VAL A 64 0.38 1.53 -9.12
N SER A 65 -0.53 0.82 -8.46
CA SER A 65 -1.89 0.60 -8.92
C SER A 65 -2.86 0.87 -7.77
N TYR A 66 -3.95 1.56 -8.08
CA TYR A 66 -5.18 1.41 -7.30
C TYR A 66 -5.93 0.20 -7.86
N ILE A 67 -6.39 -0.70 -7.00
CA ILE A 67 -7.06 -1.94 -7.39
C ILE A 67 -8.48 -2.01 -6.83
N GLU A 68 -9.37 -2.63 -7.58
CA GLU A 68 -10.73 -2.96 -7.18
C GLU A 68 -11.01 -4.44 -7.43
N SER A 69 -11.79 -5.06 -6.54
CA SER A 69 -12.31 -6.40 -6.77
C SER A 69 -13.50 -6.33 -7.73
N GLY A 70 -13.59 -7.24 -8.68
CA GLY A 70 -14.75 -7.31 -9.56
C GLY A 70 -14.62 -8.43 -10.57
N ASP A 71 -15.71 -8.67 -11.31
CA ASP A 71 -15.65 -9.53 -12.48
C ASP A 71 -14.80 -8.85 -13.55
N THR A 72 -13.72 -9.51 -13.95
CA THR A 72 -12.74 -8.95 -14.89
C THR A 72 -13.11 -9.17 -16.35
N THR A 73 -14.17 -9.94 -16.64
CA THR A 73 -14.61 -10.18 -18.03
C THR A 73 -15.12 -8.92 -18.73
N ASP A 74 -15.63 -7.95 -17.97
CA ASP A 74 -16.24 -6.72 -18.48
C ASP A 74 -15.28 -5.51 -18.41
N ILE A 75 -14.04 -5.73 -17.97
CA ILE A 75 -13.05 -4.65 -17.83
C ILE A 75 -12.33 -4.43 -19.16
N THR A 76 -12.35 -3.19 -19.63
CA THR A 76 -11.57 -2.77 -20.80
C THR A 76 -10.22 -2.23 -20.33
N ASP A 77 -9.14 -2.91 -20.70
CA ASP A 77 -7.77 -2.46 -20.46
C ASP A 77 -7.40 -1.26 -21.36
N GLY A 78 -6.55 -0.37 -20.85
CA GLY A 78 -5.98 0.74 -21.61
C GLY A 78 -6.84 2.00 -21.67
N ILE A 79 -7.92 2.11 -20.89
CA ILE A 79 -8.68 3.35 -20.73
C ILE A 79 -7.83 4.34 -19.94
N GLN A 80 -7.72 5.57 -20.43
CA GLN A 80 -6.97 6.64 -19.77
C GLN A 80 -7.63 7.08 -18.46
N ALA A 81 -6.80 7.22 -17.44
CA ALA A 81 -7.17 7.73 -16.14
C ALA A 81 -6.05 8.59 -15.54
N GLU A 82 -6.39 9.37 -14.53
CA GLU A 82 -5.40 9.98 -13.63
C GLU A 82 -5.48 9.29 -12.27
N LEU A 83 -4.31 8.96 -11.73
CA LEU A 83 -4.18 8.46 -10.36
C LEU A 83 -3.47 9.52 -9.51
N VAL A 84 -4.11 9.92 -8.42
CA VAL A 84 -3.64 11.03 -7.58
C VAL A 84 -3.46 10.56 -6.15
N PHE A 85 -2.31 10.82 -5.56
CA PHE A 85 -2.03 10.57 -4.15
C PHE A 85 -1.79 11.87 -3.41
N LYS A 86 -2.34 12.00 -2.21
CA LYS A 86 -1.96 13.06 -1.27
C LYS A 86 -1.69 12.42 0.09
N VAL A 87 -0.48 12.61 0.60
CA VAL A 87 -0.05 12.02 1.88
C VAL A 87 0.02 13.13 2.91
N ASP A 88 -0.81 13.06 3.95
CA ASP A 88 -0.93 14.09 4.97
C ASP A 88 -1.12 15.50 4.35
N GLN A 89 -0.15 16.40 4.58
CA GLN A 89 -0.14 17.79 4.08
C GLN A 89 0.84 17.98 2.91
N SER A 90 1.26 16.91 2.23
CA SER A 90 2.09 17.02 1.04
C SER A 90 1.31 17.59 -0.15
N LYS A 91 2.04 18.06 -1.16
CA LYS A 91 1.49 18.34 -2.48
C LYS A 91 1.02 17.03 -3.12
N PRO A 92 -0.10 17.02 -3.86
CA PRO A 92 -0.54 15.82 -4.54
C PRO A 92 0.47 15.32 -5.57
N VAL A 93 0.79 14.03 -5.54
CA VAL A 93 1.56 13.32 -6.56
C VAL A 93 0.56 12.76 -7.58
N LYS A 94 0.75 13.07 -8.87
CA LYS A 94 -0.17 12.68 -9.95
C LYS A 94 0.54 11.77 -10.94
N PHE A 95 -0.19 10.79 -11.44
CA PHE A 95 0.27 9.86 -12.47
C PHE A 95 -0.74 9.81 -13.61
N ASP A 96 -0.23 9.92 -14.83
CA ASP A 96 -0.94 9.44 -16.01
C ASP A 96 -1.02 7.91 -15.92
N ALA A 97 -2.24 7.38 -16.01
CA ALA A 97 -2.51 5.98 -15.69
C ALA A 97 -3.46 5.35 -16.70
N LEU A 98 -3.49 4.01 -16.70
CA LEU A 98 -4.35 3.21 -17.56
C LEU A 98 -5.09 2.17 -16.74
N THR A 99 -6.33 1.87 -17.14
CA THR A 99 -7.04 0.68 -16.64
C THR A 99 -6.28 -0.57 -17.03
N THR A 100 -6.25 -1.56 -16.13
CA THR A 100 -5.57 -2.82 -16.35
C THR A 100 -6.23 -3.91 -15.53
N THR A 101 -6.34 -5.09 -16.12
CA THR A 101 -6.67 -6.32 -15.41
C THR A 101 -5.42 -6.80 -14.67
N ARG A 102 -5.52 -7.02 -13.35
CA ARG A 102 -4.41 -7.52 -12.52
C ARG A 102 -4.41 -9.04 -12.44
N ASN A 103 -5.59 -9.64 -12.21
CA ASN A 103 -5.84 -11.08 -12.21
C ASN A 103 -7.36 -11.31 -12.33
N ASN A 104 -7.80 -12.56 -12.27
CA ASN A 104 -9.22 -12.91 -12.46
C ASN A 104 -10.20 -12.24 -11.48
N ASN A 105 -9.72 -11.75 -10.33
CA ASN A 105 -10.54 -11.16 -9.27
C ASN A 105 -10.34 -9.65 -9.12
N PHE A 106 -9.29 -9.09 -9.73
CA PHE A 106 -8.89 -7.71 -9.51
C PHE A 106 -8.55 -7.02 -10.82
N PHE A 107 -9.08 -5.82 -10.98
CA PHE A 107 -8.64 -4.85 -11.98
C PHE A 107 -8.18 -3.57 -11.26
N GLY A 108 -7.69 -2.60 -12.00
CA GLY A 108 -7.22 -1.37 -11.40
C GLY A 108 -6.81 -0.30 -12.38
N VAL A 109 -6.32 0.80 -11.83
CA VAL A 109 -5.72 1.92 -12.55
C VAL A 109 -4.24 1.97 -12.17
N LYS A 110 -3.37 1.80 -13.16
CA LYS A 110 -1.92 1.59 -12.99
C LYS A 110 -1.13 2.73 -13.62
N SER A 111 -0.11 3.21 -12.90
CA SER A 111 0.84 4.20 -13.40
C SER A 111 1.70 3.67 -14.55
N ALA A 112 2.43 4.56 -15.22
CA ALA A 112 3.60 4.16 -16.02
C ALA A 112 4.65 3.42 -15.16
N GLU A 113 5.45 2.59 -15.81
CA GLU A 113 6.59 1.90 -15.20
C GLU A 113 7.73 2.90 -14.95
N ASN A 114 8.37 2.82 -13.78
CA ASN A 114 9.56 3.58 -13.39
C ASN A 114 9.42 5.11 -13.45
N ASP A 115 8.21 5.64 -13.25
CA ASP A 115 8.00 7.08 -13.09
C ASP A 115 8.77 7.61 -11.86
N ASP A 116 9.55 8.67 -12.03
CA ASP A 116 10.36 9.27 -10.95
C ASP A 116 9.52 9.71 -9.73
N SER A 117 8.26 10.10 -9.98
CA SER A 117 7.30 10.48 -8.94
C SER A 117 6.93 9.31 -8.01
N LEU A 118 7.18 8.05 -8.41
CA LEU A 118 6.95 6.88 -7.55
C LEU A 118 7.90 6.90 -6.33
N LYS A 119 9.16 7.32 -6.51
CA LYS A 119 10.11 7.42 -5.40
C LYS A 119 9.73 8.56 -4.45
N LEU A 120 9.22 9.67 -4.98
CA LEU A 120 8.64 10.74 -4.16
C LEU A 120 7.48 10.20 -3.32
N LEU A 121 6.52 9.52 -3.95
CA LEU A 121 5.38 8.95 -3.24
C LEU A 121 5.80 7.92 -2.18
N LEU A 122 6.75 7.03 -2.46
CA LEU A 122 7.29 6.09 -1.46
C LEU A 122 7.95 6.83 -0.28
N SER A 123 8.69 7.92 -0.54
CA SER A 123 9.27 8.75 0.52
C SER A 123 8.17 9.40 1.38
N GLU A 124 7.11 9.90 0.76
CA GLU A 124 5.96 10.46 1.47
C GLU A 124 5.23 9.41 2.31
N LEU A 125 4.93 8.23 1.74
CA LEU A 125 4.33 7.10 2.45
C LEU A 125 5.18 6.65 3.64
N LYS A 126 6.51 6.64 3.50
CA LYS A 126 7.42 6.30 4.58
C LYS A 126 7.34 7.29 5.75
N ALA A 127 7.06 8.56 5.47
CA ALA A 127 6.97 9.64 6.45
C ALA A 127 5.52 9.90 6.93
N ALA A 128 4.54 9.18 6.39
CA ALA A 128 3.12 9.41 6.64
C ALA A 128 2.74 9.17 8.11
N SER A 129 1.82 9.98 8.61
CA SER A 129 1.46 10.01 10.03
C SER A 129 -0.04 10.17 10.31
N HIS A 130 -0.83 10.64 9.35
CA HIS A 130 -2.26 10.88 9.53
C HIS A 130 -3.09 10.04 8.57
N HIS A 131 -3.05 10.37 7.28
CA HIS A 131 -3.88 9.68 6.28
C HIS A 131 -3.32 9.85 4.86
N ILE A 132 -3.66 8.90 4.01
CA ILE A 132 -3.31 8.90 2.59
C ILE A 132 -4.61 9.01 1.80
N LEU A 133 -4.74 10.04 0.97
CA LEU A 133 -5.85 10.19 0.04
C LEU A 133 -5.43 9.66 -1.33
N VAL A 134 -6.28 8.84 -1.93
CA VAL A 134 -6.10 8.28 -3.27
C VAL A 134 -7.29 8.66 -4.10
N GLY A 135 -7.05 9.37 -5.19
CA GLY A 135 -8.04 9.80 -6.16
C GLY A 135 -7.85 9.06 -7.47
N VAL A 136 -8.95 8.63 -8.09
CA VAL A 136 -8.99 8.05 -9.44
C VAL A 136 -9.92 8.89 -10.28
N HIS A 137 -9.45 9.31 -11.45
CA HIS A 137 -10.24 10.06 -12.42
C HIS A 137 -10.24 9.32 -13.75
N TYR A 138 -11.38 8.76 -14.14
CA TYR A 138 -11.55 8.12 -15.44
C TYR A 138 -11.84 9.18 -16.51
N LEU A 139 -10.86 9.45 -17.38
CA LEU A 139 -10.92 10.59 -18.30
C LEU A 139 -12.03 10.48 -19.34
N GLN A 140 -12.39 9.27 -19.73
CA GLN A 140 -13.42 9.04 -20.75
C GLN A 140 -14.83 9.36 -20.24
N SER A 141 -15.11 9.17 -18.95
CA SER A 141 -16.42 9.39 -18.34
C SER A 141 -16.47 10.62 -17.41
N ASP A 142 -15.34 11.31 -17.19
CA ASP A 142 -15.14 12.37 -16.17
C ASP A 142 -15.54 11.92 -14.75
N GLN A 143 -15.59 10.60 -14.50
CA GLN A 143 -15.91 10.06 -13.18
C GLN A 143 -14.71 10.14 -12.25
N LYS A 144 -14.95 10.64 -11.04
CA LYS A 144 -13.91 10.87 -10.02
C LYS A 144 -14.29 10.15 -8.73
N TYR A 145 -13.34 9.41 -8.19
CA TYR A 145 -13.46 8.70 -6.93
C TYR A 145 -12.31 9.08 -6.01
N SER A 146 -12.57 9.13 -4.71
CA SER A 146 -11.58 9.46 -3.69
C SER A 146 -11.72 8.56 -2.49
N TYR A 147 -10.60 8.04 -1.99
CA TYR A 147 -10.54 7.11 -0.87
C TYR A 147 -9.47 7.52 0.13
N THR A 148 -9.80 7.45 1.41
CA THR A 148 -8.83 7.58 2.50
C THR A 148 -8.30 6.22 2.93
N PHE A 149 -6.99 6.08 3.03
CA PHE A 149 -6.23 4.95 3.56
C PHE A 149 -5.50 5.38 4.85
N ASP A 150 -5.29 4.41 5.75
CA ASP A 150 -4.55 4.63 7.00
C ASP A 150 -3.03 4.64 6.73
N THR A 151 -2.27 5.19 7.67
CA THR A 151 -0.81 5.19 7.66
C THR A 151 -0.19 4.07 8.49
N ILE A 152 -1.01 3.30 9.24
CA ILE A 152 -0.53 2.19 10.06
C ILE A 152 0.36 1.25 9.24
N GLY A 153 1.59 1.03 9.74
CA GLY A 153 2.56 0.11 9.14
C GLY A 153 3.32 0.66 7.93
N SER A 154 2.92 1.80 7.35
CA SER A 154 3.47 2.36 6.11
C SER A 154 4.99 2.50 6.14
N ALA A 155 5.54 3.13 7.16
CA ALA A 155 6.99 3.30 7.31
C ALA A 155 7.75 1.96 7.31
N LYS A 156 7.25 0.96 8.05
CA LYS A 156 7.88 -0.37 8.13
C LYS A 156 7.79 -1.12 6.81
N ALA A 157 6.62 -1.08 6.18
CA ALA A 157 6.35 -1.73 4.91
C ALA A 157 7.20 -1.11 3.80
N VAL A 158 7.18 0.21 3.64
CA VAL A 158 8.01 0.92 2.65
C VAL A 158 9.49 0.62 2.84
N ASN A 159 10.02 0.65 4.07
CA ASN A 159 11.43 0.30 4.31
C ASN A 159 11.77 -1.14 3.88
N LYS A 160 10.87 -2.10 4.11
CA LYS A 160 11.05 -3.48 3.65
C LYS A 160 10.99 -3.57 2.12
N PHE A 161 10.05 -2.85 1.50
CA PHE A 161 9.87 -2.80 0.06
C PHE A 161 11.11 -2.23 -0.64
N VAL A 162 11.52 -1.00 -0.32
CA VAL A 162 12.65 -0.36 -0.99
C VAL A 162 13.97 -1.13 -0.82
N LYS A 163 14.15 -1.83 0.32
CA LYS A 163 15.30 -2.70 0.52
C LYS A 163 15.29 -3.90 -0.43
N ALA A 164 14.14 -4.56 -0.59
CA ALA A 164 14.01 -5.71 -1.49
C ALA A 164 14.16 -5.31 -2.97
N CYS A 165 13.66 -4.13 -3.32
CA CYS A 165 13.72 -3.58 -4.68
C CYS A 165 15.04 -2.84 -5.00
N GLU A 166 15.97 -2.75 -4.05
CA GLU A 166 17.20 -1.95 -4.18
C GLU A 166 16.94 -0.47 -4.55
N ILE A 167 15.82 0.10 -4.10
CA ILE A 167 15.43 1.49 -4.38
C ILE A 167 16.09 2.44 -3.37
N ASP A 168 16.86 3.39 -3.88
CA ASP A 168 17.39 4.49 -3.07
C ASP A 168 16.38 5.64 -2.97
N LEU A 169 16.07 6.04 -1.74
CA LEU A 169 15.25 7.20 -1.41
C LEU A 169 16.07 8.37 -0.80
N SER A 170 17.40 8.22 -0.66
CA SER A 170 18.26 9.26 -0.13
C SER A 170 18.18 10.53 -0.99
N GLY A 171 18.03 11.68 -0.33
CA GLY A 171 17.88 12.98 -1.00
C GLY A 171 16.47 13.31 -1.49
N ILE A 172 15.50 12.40 -1.37
CA ILE A 172 14.10 12.63 -1.73
C ILE A 172 13.32 13.02 -0.47
N SER A 173 12.89 14.28 -0.38
CA SER A 173 12.10 14.79 0.74
C SER A 173 10.65 15.05 0.33
N PRO A 174 9.65 14.74 1.20
CA PRO A 174 8.26 15.16 0.99
C PRO A 174 8.14 16.64 0.68
N GLN A 175 7.34 16.99 -0.34
CA GLN A 175 7.06 18.39 -0.66
C GLN A 175 5.82 18.84 0.11
N LYS A 176 6.01 19.68 1.13
CA LYS A 176 4.88 20.25 1.87
C LYS A 176 4.13 21.26 1.00
N SER A 177 2.80 21.23 1.10
CA SER A 177 1.92 22.24 0.51
C SER A 177 1.88 23.53 1.33
#